data_AF-A0A927F7J6-F1
#
_entry.id   AF-A0A927F7J6-F1
#
_cell.length_a   1.000
_cell.length_b   1.000
_cell.length_c   1.000
_cell.angle_alpha   90.00
_cell.angle_beta   90.00
_cell.angle_gamma   90.00
#
_symmetry.space_group_name_H-M   'P 1'
#
loop_
_entity.id
_entity.type
_entity.pdbx_description
1 polymer ?
#
loop_
_entity_poly.entity_id
_entity_poly.type
_entity_poly.pdbx_seq_one_letter_code
_entity_poly.pdbx_strand_id
1 'polypeptide(L)'
;MGTYHTLVNLTKKETLSFAKVSGMKAREITGNPASSAMVTWYMLKNSGDRIGFMPDDGTNPFVDVDPIEIQDFEEKEEEIIDELLREGILVDCGSTYLDDDDPSIFSRDLRNGWMPEDLLVPKNQTEQGRAHNVGKRPPLS
;
A
#
# COMPACT_ATOMS: atom_id res chain seq x y z
N MET A 1 -2.74 -18.40 -10.76
CA MET A 1 -2.16 -17.05 -10.97
C MET A 1 -3.30 -16.06 -10.91
N GLY A 2 -3.11 -14.89 -10.31
CA GLY A 2 -4.20 -13.92 -10.15
C GLY A 2 -3.85 -12.61 -10.85
N THR A 3 -4.88 -11.89 -11.29
CA THR A 3 -4.80 -10.65 -12.07
C THR A 3 -4.35 -9.48 -11.21
N TYR A 4 -3.34 -8.75 -11.67
CA TYR A 4 -2.93 -7.48 -11.09
C TYR A 4 -3.79 -6.34 -11.62
N HIS A 5 -3.95 -5.32 -10.79
CA HIS A 5 -4.80 -4.18 -11.09
C HIS A 5 -4.01 -2.89 -10.86
N THR A 6 -4.13 -1.97 -11.80
CA THR A 6 -3.67 -0.58 -11.68
C THR A 6 -4.89 0.30 -11.66
N LEU A 7 -4.93 1.33 -10.81
CA LEU A 7 -5.99 2.33 -10.87
C LEU A 7 -5.60 3.39 -11.91
N VAL A 8 -6.51 3.72 -12.81
CA VAL A 8 -6.26 4.64 -13.93
C VAL A 8 -7.24 5.80 -13.86
N ASN A 9 -6.73 7.02 -13.95
CA ASN A 9 -7.51 8.24 -14.13
C ASN A 9 -7.33 8.79 -15.54
N LEU A 10 -8.35 8.60 -16.38
CA LEU A 10 -8.32 9.07 -17.76
C LEU A 10 -8.44 10.59 -17.88
N THR A 11 -9.11 11.25 -16.93
CA THR A 11 -9.28 12.71 -16.96
C THR A 11 -7.94 13.43 -16.80
N LYS A 12 -7.10 12.94 -15.89
CA LYS A 12 -5.80 13.55 -15.56
C LYS A 12 -4.60 12.90 -16.23
N LYS A 13 -4.79 11.74 -16.86
CA LYS A 13 -3.72 10.90 -17.41
C LYS A 13 -2.73 10.45 -16.34
N GLU A 14 -3.28 9.91 -15.26
CA GLU A 14 -2.53 9.42 -14.10
C GLU A 14 -2.79 7.93 -13.88
N THR A 15 -1.78 7.22 -13.41
CA THR A 15 -1.89 5.85 -12.90
C THR A 15 -1.51 5.81 -11.43
N LEU A 16 -2.12 4.88 -10.72
CA LEU A 16 -1.75 4.53 -9.38
C LEU A 16 -1.54 3.01 -9.32
N SER A 17 -0.26 2.65 -9.29
CA SER A 17 0.20 1.30 -9.02
C SER A 17 0.27 1.04 -7.51
N PHE A 18 0.57 -0.22 -7.16
CA PHE A 18 0.70 -0.69 -5.78
C PHE A 18 2.00 -1.49 -5.62
N ALA A 19 3.06 -1.09 -6.30
CA ALA A 19 4.33 -1.82 -6.28
C ALA A 19 5.02 -1.71 -4.91
N LYS A 20 4.88 -0.56 -4.23
CA LYS A 20 5.53 -0.25 -2.96
C LYS A 20 4.70 -0.58 -1.74
N VAL A 21 3.41 -0.86 -1.93
CA VAL A 21 2.50 -1.37 -0.90
C VAL A 21 2.10 -2.78 -1.25
N SER A 22 2.53 -3.75 -0.45
CA SER A 22 2.41 -5.18 -0.77
C SER A 22 1.01 -5.57 -1.27
N GLY A 23 0.91 -5.86 -2.58
CA GLY A 23 -0.24 -6.52 -3.19
C GLY A 23 -0.91 -5.73 -4.31
N MET A 24 -0.96 -6.32 -5.51
CA MET A 24 -1.55 -5.72 -6.71
C MET A 24 -2.83 -6.44 -7.16
N LYS A 25 -3.23 -7.54 -6.51
CA LYS A 25 -4.48 -8.24 -6.84
C LYS A 25 -5.67 -7.60 -6.12
N ALA A 26 -6.87 -7.71 -6.69
CA ALA A 26 -8.10 -7.16 -6.10
C ALA A 26 -8.28 -7.49 -4.60
N ARG A 27 -8.07 -8.75 -4.19
CA ARG A 27 -8.15 -9.16 -2.77
C ARG A 27 -7.05 -8.53 -1.91
N GLU A 28 -5.86 -8.37 -2.46
CA GLU A 28 -4.71 -7.81 -1.76
C GLU A 28 -4.90 -6.29 -1.58
N ILE A 29 -5.28 -5.58 -2.64
CA ILE A 29 -5.59 -4.14 -2.61
C ILE A 29 -6.71 -3.85 -1.60
N THR A 30 -7.79 -4.64 -1.64
CA THR A 30 -8.95 -4.46 -0.73
C THR A 30 -8.61 -4.84 0.72
N GLY A 31 -7.74 -5.83 0.92
CA GLY A 31 -7.38 -6.33 2.25
C GLY A 31 -6.23 -5.58 2.91
N ASN A 32 -5.42 -4.86 2.13
CA ASN A 32 -4.30 -4.07 2.61
C ASN A 32 -4.78 -2.65 3.00
N PRO A 33 -4.66 -2.25 4.28
CA PRO A 33 -5.10 -0.92 4.73
C PRO A 33 -4.45 0.24 3.97
N ALA A 34 -3.19 0.10 3.57
CA ALA A 34 -2.48 1.14 2.84
C ALA A 34 -2.99 1.28 1.41
N SER A 35 -3.06 0.17 0.65
CA SER A 35 -3.60 0.18 -0.71
C SER A 35 -5.06 0.67 -0.73
N SER A 36 -5.88 0.24 0.24
CA SER A 36 -7.26 0.71 0.38
C SER A 36 -7.37 2.20 0.72
N ALA A 37 -6.49 2.72 1.59
CA ALA A 37 -6.42 4.14 1.90
C ALA A 37 -6.00 4.96 0.68
N MET A 38 -5.00 4.50 -0.08
CA MET A 38 -4.55 5.12 -1.33
C MET A 38 -5.68 5.22 -2.36
N VAL A 39 -6.38 4.12 -2.63
CA VAL A 39 -7.54 4.12 -3.55
C VAL A 39 -8.61 5.07 -3.06
N THR A 40 -8.99 4.99 -1.79
CA THR A 40 -10.07 5.82 -1.24
C THR A 40 -9.72 7.31 -1.28
N TRP A 41 -8.51 7.67 -0.85
CA TRP A 41 -8.01 9.04 -0.87
C TRP A 41 -7.96 9.61 -2.28
N TYR A 42 -7.40 8.85 -3.21
CA TYR A 42 -7.31 9.23 -4.61
C TYR A 42 -8.71 9.47 -5.21
N MET A 43 -9.66 8.57 -4.97
CA MET A 43 -11.05 8.72 -5.45
C MET A 43 -11.75 9.94 -4.84
N LEU A 44 -11.51 10.26 -3.56
CA LEU A 44 -12.08 11.43 -2.90
C LEU A 44 -11.52 12.74 -3.45
N LYS A 45 -10.21 12.81 -3.69
CA LYS A 45 -9.51 14.00 -4.20
C LYS A 45 -9.80 14.27 -5.68
N ASN A 46 -10.20 13.23 -6.40
CA ASN A 46 -10.48 13.26 -7.84
C ASN A 46 -11.96 12.95 -8.12
N SER A 47 -12.86 13.41 -7.24
CA SER A 47 -14.29 13.18 -7.39
C SER A 47 -14.81 13.77 -8.70
N GLY A 48 -15.49 12.95 -9.50
CA GLY A 48 -16.02 13.36 -10.80
C GLY A 48 -15.09 13.06 -11.98
N ASP A 49 -13.83 12.66 -11.71
CA ASP A 49 -12.93 12.17 -12.75
C ASP A 49 -13.34 10.77 -13.22
N ARG A 50 -12.90 10.42 -14.43
CA ARG A 50 -13.13 9.11 -15.00
C ARG A 50 -12.03 8.15 -14.55
N ILE A 51 -12.29 7.51 -13.41
CA ILE A 51 -11.35 6.62 -12.74
C ILE A 51 -11.88 5.18 -12.73
N GLY A 52 -11.00 4.21 -12.94
CA GLY A 52 -11.33 2.79 -12.88
C GLY A 52 -10.09 1.90 -12.78
N PHE A 53 -10.29 0.66 -12.35
CA PHE A 53 -9.21 -0.33 -12.31
C PHE A 53 -9.01 -0.96 -13.68
N MET A 54 -7.76 -1.00 -14.15
CA MET A 54 -7.30 -1.74 -15.32
C MET A 54 -6.66 -3.05 -14.86
N PRO A 55 -7.24 -4.22 -15.20
CA PRO A 55 -6.60 -5.51 -14.97
C PRO A 55 -5.46 -5.77 -16.00
N ASP A 56 -4.45 -6.53 -15.60
CA ASP A 56 -3.34 -6.94 -16.48
C ASP A 56 -3.63 -8.19 -17.33
N ASP A 57 -4.88 -8.67 -17.35
CA ASP A 57 -5.31 -9.85 -18.11
C ASP A 57 -5.71 -9.56 -19.56
N GLY A 58 -5.49 -8.32 -20.02
CA GLY A 58 -5.85 -7.84 -21.35
C GLY A 58 -7.29 -7.33 -21.47
N THR A 59 -8.09 -7.40 -20.39
CA THR A 59 -9.41 -6.76 -20.36
C THR A 59 -9.26 -5.25 -20.26
N ASN A 60 -9.90 -4.52 -21.18
CA ASN A 60 -9.93 -3.06 -21.15
C ASN A 60 -11.32 -2.56 -20.66
N PRO A 61 -11.43 -1.99 -19.45
CA PRO A 61 -12.68 -1.42 -18.96
C PRO A 61 -13.00 -0.04 -19.58
N PHE A 62 -12.04 0.58 -20.26
CA PHE A 62 -12.20 1.86 -20.94
C PHE A 62 -12.30 1.64 -22.46
N VAL A 63 -13.50 1.29 -22.92
CA VAL A 63 -13.78 0.85 -24.31
C VAL A 63 -13.42 1.86 -25.41
N ASP A 64 -13.21 3.12 -25.05
CA ASP A 64 -12.90 4.25 -25.95
C ASP A 64 -11.44 4.72 -25.85
N VAL A 65 -10.59 4.03 -25.08
CA VAL A 65 -9.17 4.35 -24.92
C VAL A 65 -8.33 3.12 -25.26
N ASP A 66 -7.28 3.29 -26.06
CA ASP A 66 -6.33 2.21 -26.33
C ASP A 66 -5.44 1.96 -25.09
N PRO A 67 -5.31 0.72 -24.59
CA PRO A 67 -4.42 0.41 -23.46
C PRO A 67 -2.98 0.87 -23.64
N ILE A 68 -2.49 1.00 -24.88
CA ILE A 68 -1.15 1.56 -25.16
C ILE A 68 -1.05 3.02 -24.69
N GLU A 69 -2.10 3.82 -24.82
CA GLU A 69 -2.07 5.23 -24.41
C GLU A 69 -1.91 5.41 -22.90
N ILE A 70 -2.31 4.41 -22.11
CA ILE A 70 -2.24 4.43 -20.64
C ILE A 70 -0.79 4.20 -20.15
N GLN A 71 0.08 3.60 -20.96
CA GLN A 71 1.48 3.33 -20.56
C GLN A 71 2.30 4.60 -20.33
N ASP A 72 1.89 5.71 -20.94
CA ASP A 72 2.56 7.01 -20.83
C ASP A 72 1.94 7.92 -19.73
N PHE A 73 0.99 7.39 -18.96
CA PHE A 73 0.37 8.15 -17.88
C PHE A 73 1.35 8.36 -16.72
N GLU A 74 1.16 9.45 -15.98
CA GLU A 74 2.01 9.78 -14.85
C GLU A 74 1.72 8.85 -13.66
N GLU A 75 2.74 8.19 -13.14
CA GLU A 75 2.61 7.33 -11.96
C GLU A 75 2.57 8.15 -10.66
N LYS A 76 1.52 7.95 -9.86
CA LYS A 76 1.22 8.73 -8.66
C LYS A 76 1.42 7.99 -7.34
N GLU A 77 1.88 6.73 -7.34
CA GLU A 77 2.04 5.93 -6.12
C GLU A 77 2.79 6.66 -4.99
N GLU A 78 3.99 7.18 -5.25
CA GLU A 78 4.79 7.86 -4.22
C GLU A 78 4.17 9.17 -3.74
N GLU A 79 3.60 9.96 -4.64
CA GLU A 79 2.96 11.22 -4.29
C GLU A 79 1.79 10.98 -3.33
N ILE A 80 0.96 9.96 -3.61
CA ILE A 80 -0.17 9.61 -2.76
C ILE A 80 0.30 9.02 -1.41
N ILE A 81 1.36 8.21 -1.40
CA ILE A 81 1.96 7.73 -0.15
C ILE A 81 2.41 8.92 0.71
N ASP A 82 3.15 9.87 0.14
CA ASP A 82 3.65 11.04 0.86
C ASP A 82 2.52 11.92 1.39
N GLU A 83 1.43 12.09 0.64
CA GLU A 83 0.24 12.78 1.14
C GLU A 83 -0.38 12.07 2.34
N LEU A 84 -0.59 10.75 2.26
CA LEU A 84 -1.20 9.98 3.33
C LEU A 84 -0.36 9.94 4.61
N LEU A 85 0.97 9.91 4.47
CA LEU A 85 1.91 10.03 5.59
C LEU A 85 1.83 11.42 6.24
N ARG A 86 1.78 12.48 5.42
CA ARG A 86 1.69 13.87 5.89
C ARG A 86 0.39 14.15 6.64
N GLU A 87 -0.72 13.60 6.16
CA GLU A 87 -2.04 13.72 6.80
C GLU A 87 -2.21 12.77 8.00
N GLY A 88 -1.22 11.93 8.30
CA GLY A 88 -1.27 10.98 9.42
C GLY A 88 -2.27 9.84 9.24
N ILE A 89 -2.72 9.59 8.01
CA ILE A 89 -3.61 8.46 7.68
C ILE A 89 -2.80 7.17 7.67
N LEU A 90 -1.59 7.23 7.12
CA LEU A 90 -0.61 6.14 7.16
C LEU A 90 0.59 6.51 8.03
N VAL A 91 1.25 5.48 8.53
CA VAL A 91 2.53 5.55 9.23
C VAL A 91 3.50 4.59 8.54
N ASP A 92 4.71 5.08 8.28
CA ASP A 92 5.80 4.28 7.72
C ASP A 92 6.53 3.52 8.83
N CYS A 93 6.45 2.20 8.82
CA CYS A 93 7.10 1.30 9.78
C CYS A 93 8.38 0.65 9.20
N GLY A 94 8.92 1.17 8.09
CA GLY A 94 10.11 0.66 7.41
C GLY A 94 9.78 -0.21 6.20
N SER A 95 10.64 -1.17 5.89
CA SER A 95 10.49 -2.05 4.71
C SER A 95 10.12 -3.48 5.09
N THR A 96 9.16 -4.07 4.38
CA THR A 96 8.76 -5.48 4.52
C THR A 96 9.55 -6.43 3.62
N TYR A 97 10.03 -5.93 2.48
CA TYR A 97 10.84 -6.67 1.52
C TYR A 97 11.78 -5.70 0.83
N LEU A 98 13.02 -6.12 0.63
CA LEU A 98 14.05 -5.45 -0.15
C LEU A 98 14.66 -6.53 -1.05
N ASP A 99 14.75 -6.26 -2.35
CA ASP A 99 15.47 -7.14 -3.25
C ASP A 99 17.00 -6.96 -3.02
N ASP A 100 17.70 -8.08 -2.82
CA ASP A 100 19.13 -8.08 -2.49
C ASP A 100 20.00 -7.68 -3.70
N ASP A 101 19.50 -7.90 -4.93
CA ASP A 101 20.20 -7.61 -6.18
C ASP A 101 19.86 -6.19 -6.69
N ASP A 102 18.65 -5.68 -6.40
CA ASP A 102 18.23 -4.31 -6.68
C ASP A 102 17.52 -3.62 -5.49
N PRO A 103 18.26 -2.84 -4.67
CA PRO A 103 17.70 -2.14 -3.52
C PRO A 103 16.62 -1.09 -3.85
N SER A 104 16.43 -0.75 -5.13
CA SER A 104 15.33 0.13 -5.57
C SER A 104 13.98 -0.58 -5.58
N ILE A 105 13.98 -1.92 -5.59
CA ILE A 105 12.79 -2.76 -5.51
C ILE A 105 12.56 -3.14 -4.05
N PHE A 106 11.59 -2.48 -3.44
CA PHE A 106 11.20 -2.75 -2.06
C PHE A 106 9.72 -2.52 -1.84
N SER A 107 9.18 -3.11 -0.77
CA SER A 107 7.85 -2.80 -0.26
C SER A 107 7.95 -2.17 1.12
N ARG A 108 7.13 -1.14 1.35
CA ARG A 108 7.01 -0.43 2.63
C ARG A 108 5.98 -1.10 3.53
N ASP A 109 6.30 -1.15 4.82
CA ASP A 109 5.36 -1.51 5.88
C ASP A 109 4.53 -0.27 6.25
N LEU A 110 3.56 0.05 5.40
CA LEU A 110 2.64 1.16 5.66
C LEU A 110 1.45 0.66 6.48
N ARG A 111 1.24 1.26 7.66
CA ARG A 111 0.16 0.90 8.58
C ARG A 111 -0.81 2.04 8.78
N ASN A 112 -2.04 1.72 9.16
CA ASN A 112 -3.06 2.72 9.47
C ASN A 112 -2.69 3.47 10.76
N GLY A 113 -2.60 4.80 10.68
CA GLY A 113 -2.17 5.66 11.78
C GLY A 113 -3.14 5.73 12.98
N TRP A 114 -4.36 5.22 12.83
CA TRP A 114 -5.34 5.13 13.91
C TRP A 114 -5.32 3.78 14.63
N MET A 115 -4.41 2.87 14.25
CA MET A 115 -4.20 1.64 15.02
C MET A 115 -3.56 1.94 16.39
N PRO A 116 -3.84 1.12 17.41
CA PRO A 116 -3.11 1.15 18.67
C PRO A 116 -1.58 1.14 18.48
N GLU A 117 -0.85 1.92 19.29
CA GLU A 117 0.61 2.08 19.17
C GLU A 117 1.39 0.75 19.21
N ASP A 118 0.90 -0.25 19.96
CA ASP A 118 1.51 -1.57 20.05
C ASP A 118 1.48 -2.35 18.73
N LEU A 119 0.57 -1.98 17.83
CA LEU A 119 0.48 -2.51 16.46
C LEU A 119 1.21 -1.65 15.43
N LEU A 120 1.86 -0.55 15.82
CA LEU A 120 2.71 0.28 14.94
C LEU A 120 4.20 -0.04 15.09
N VAL A 121 4.57 -0.87 16.07
CA VAL A 121 5.96 -1.29 16.26
C VAL A 121 6.36 -2.29 15.16
N PRO A 122 7.54 -2.13 14.52
CA PRO A 122 8.07 -3.11 13.58
C PRO A 122 8.20 -4.48 14.27
N LYS A 123 7.78 -5.56 13.60
CA LYS A 123 7.82 -6.93 14.18
C LYS A 123 9.20 -7.33 14.68
N ASN A 124 10.25 -6.75 14.07
CA ASN A 124 11.65 -7.01 14.40
C ASN A 124 12.08 -6.41 15.76
N GLN A 125 11.27 -5.54 16.37
CA GLN A 125 11.51 -4.97 17.71
C GLN A 125 10.64 -5.59 18.81
N THR A 126 9.54 -6.27 18.44
CA THR A 126 8.59 -6.85 19.41
C THR A 126 9.17 -8.09 20.11
N GLU A 127 10.11 -8.81 19.48
CA GLU A 127 10.73 -10.01 20.06
C GLU A 127 11.81 -9.71 21.10
N GLN A 128 12.48 -8.55 21.03
CA GLN A 128 13.49 -8.18 22.01
C GLN A 128 12.91 -7.69 23.36
N GLY A 129 11.63 -7.29 23.40
CA GLY A 129 10.97 -6.81 24.61
C GLY A 129 10.31 -7.90 25.48
N ARG A 130 10.02 -9.10 24.94
CA ARG A 130 9.34 -10.17 25.70
C ARG A 130 10.26 -11.13 26.44
N ALA A 131 11.57 -11.12 26.17
CA ALA A 131 12.50 -12.07 26.76
C ALA A 131 12.98 -11.72 28.20
N HIS A 132 12.64 -10.54 28.74
CA HIS A 132 13.24 -10.06 30.00
C HIS A 132 12.31 -9.96 31.21
N ASN A 133 11.09 -10.51 31.15
CA ASN A 133 10.18 -10.49 32.30
C ASN A 133 9.55 -11.86 32.64
N VAL A 134 10.39 -12.90 32.72
CA VAL A 134 10.03 -14.11 33.49
C VAL A 134 10.40 -13.83 34.95
N GLY A 135 9.54 -13.06 35.60
CA GLY A 135 9.61 -12.74 37.02
C GLY A 135 9.63 -14.02 37.86
N LYS A 136 10.66 -14.13 38.68
CA LYS A 136 10.84 -15.14 39.74
C LYS A 136 9.57 -15.25 40.58
N ARG A 137 8.96 -16.44 40.65
CA ARG A 137 7.96 -16.75 41.69
C ARG A 137 8.68 -16.83 43.05
N PRO A 138 8.21 -16.16 44.10
CA PRO A 138 8.71 -16.41 45.45
C PRO A 138 8.23 -17.78 45.95
N PRO A 139 9.01 -18.46 46.83
CA PRO A 139 8.60 -19.73 47.41
C PRO A 139 7.45 -19.50 48.39
N LEU A 140 6.44 -20.36 48.30
CA LEU A 140 5.34 -20.41 49.27
C LEU A 140 5.89 -20.94 50.59
N SER A 141 5.72 -20.15 51.66
CA SER A 141 5.86 -20.55 53.06
C SER A 141 4.52 -21.02 53.62
#